data_AF-A0A316HK46-F1
#
_entry.id   AF-A0A316HK46-F1
#
_cell.length_a   1.000
_cell.length_b   1.000
_cell.length_c   1.000
_cell.angle_alpha   90.00
_cell.angle_beta   90.00
_cell.angle_gamma   90.00
#
_symmetry.space_group_name_H-M   'P 1'
#
loop_
_entity.id
_entity.type
_entity.pdbx_description
1 polymer ?
#
loop_
_entity_poly.entity_id
_entity_poly.type
_entity_poly.pdbx_seq_one_letter_code
_entity_poly.pdbx_strand_id
1 'polypeptide(L)'
;MESTRIVLNGNTSGGHTPTDPYNPTNPTGPTNPNDPNPGFPPPDDPGPTVSPCYVVNTITNNVQNPCLKNMVDSTMVSGISNQINSLIKDVFGGTEKLNLTFVDNVTLASGVEGHTEMNGGFDDFGNLNIQIQLNKDELPGYSQQYIATVIMHEALHAYLEAKGVDPKNQHENIIIDYVNKMSASLKIMFPGLTLSDAKNLSLGGLDQTTTFLYTVARDMKLSGDFAATQSAYSIGSLGKRCK
;
A
#
# COMPACT_ATOMS: atom_id res chain seq x y z
N MET A 1 18.95 -8.25 14.99
CA MET A 1 18.59 -7.14 14.08
C MET A 1 17.15 -6.77 14.37
N GLU A 2 16.85 -5.49 14.52
CA GLU A 2 15.55 -5.01 14.95
C GLU A 2 14.60 -4.93 13.74
N SER A 3 13.40 -5.51 13.86
CA SER A 3 12.35 -5.45 12.83
C SER A 3 11.69 -4.07 12.86
N THR A 4 11.48 -3.46 11.69
CA THR A 4 10.75 -2.18 11.59
C THR A 4 9.27 -2.51 11.39
N ARG A 5 8.41 -2.07 12.30
CA ARG A 5 6.95 -2.24 12.18
C ARG A 5 6.25 -0.89 12.14
N ILE A 6 5.34 -0.73 11.19
CA ILE A 6 4.48 0.46 11.07
C ILE A 6 3.03 0.05 11.15
N VAL A 7 2.29 0.81 11.95
CA VAL A 7 0.84 0.74 12.07
C VAL A 7 0.24 1.91 11.31
N LEU A 8 -0.57 1.61 10.30
CA LEU A 8 -1.36 2.60 9.57
C LEU A 8 -2.75 2.63 10.18
N ASN A 9 -3.13 3.80 10.66
CA ASN A 9 -4.45 4.05 11.21
C ASN A 9 -5.41 4.35 10.05
N GLY A 10 -6.29 3.40 9.71
CA GLY A 10 -7.38 3.63 8.76
C GLY A 10 -8.39 4.61 9.34
N ASN A 11 -8.62 5.75 8.68
CA ASN A 11 -9.64 6.71 9.11
C ASN A 11 -11.01 6.24 8.60
N THR A 12 -11.72 5.42 9.37
CA THR A 12 -13.14 5.15 9.08
C THR A 12 -13.97 6.30 9.60
N SER A 13 -14.19 7.34 8.78
CA SER A 13 -15.29 8.28 9.02
C SER A 13 -16.60 7.54 8.77
N GLY A 14 -17.08 6.81 9.78
CA GLY A 14 -18.42 6.26 9.81
C GLY A 14 -19.41 7.42 9.70
N GLY A 15 -20.17 7.45 8.61
CA GLY A 15 -21.21 8.43 8.39
C GLY A 15 -22.29 8.31 9.45
N HIS A 16 -22.33 9.27 10.37
CA HIS A 16 -23.55 9.60 11.07
C HIS A 16 -24.35 10.56 10.18
N THR A 17 -25.48 10.10 9.67
CA THR A 17 -26.53 10.97 9.14
C THR A 17 -26.92 11.98 10.23
N PRO A 18 -26.92 13.30 9.98
CA PRO A 18 -27.51 14.25 10.91
C PRO A 18 -29.01 13.94 11.03
N THR A 19 -29.45 13.52 12.21
CA THR A 19 -30.88 13.52 12.54
C THR A 19 -31.34 14.97 12.59
N ASP A 20 -32.25 15.30 11.70
CA ASP A 20 -33.02 16.53 11.59
C ASP A 20 -33.62 16.93 12.97
N PRO A 21 -33.40 18.16 13.46
CA PRO A 21 -34.04 18.61 14.67
C PRO A 21 -35.45 19.13 14.34
N TYR A 22 -36.41 18.75 15.19
CA TYR A 22 -37.72 19.37 15.40
C TYR A 22 -38.94 18.68 14.76
N ASN A 23 -39.68 17.91 15.57
CA ASN A 23 -41.14 17.85 15.45
C ASN A 23 -41.81 17.63 16.84
N PRO A 24 -42.56 18.61 17.38
CA PRO A 24 -43.12 18.56 18.73
C PRO A 24 -44.60 18.19 18.72
N THR A 25 -44.96 16.94 19.03
CA THR A 25 -46.34 16.61 19.46
C THR A 25 -46.39 15.33 20.29
N ASN A 26 -46.48 15.44 21.63
CA ASN A 26 -47.42 14.62 22.39
C ASN A 26 -47.77 15.26 23.76
N PRO A 27 -49.06 15.37 24.14
CA PRO A 27 -49.49 16.14 25.30
C PRO A 27 -49.77 15.29 26.56
N THR A 28 -49.62 15.95 27.72
CA THR A 28 -50.33 15.78 29.00
C THR A 28 -50.24 14.45 29.77
N GLY A 29 -49.54 14.51 30.92
CA GLY A 29 -49.80 13.71 32.13
C GLY A 29 -49.91 14.65 33.36
N PRO A 30 -50.66 14.29 34.42
CA PRO A 30 -51.13 15.24 35.44
C PRO A 30 -50.02 15.67 36.40
N THR A 31 -49.91 16.97 36.65
CA THR A 31 -48.98 17.55 37.64
C THR A 31 -49.54 17.41 39.06
N ASN A 32 -48.83 16.66 39.91
CA ASN A 32 -49.05 16.64 41.36
C ASN A 32 -48.51 17.96 41.98
N PRO A 33 -49.27 18.75 42.75
CA PRO A 33 -48.85 20.10 43.16
C PRO A 33 -47.85 20.19 44.32
N ASN A 34 -47.35 19.09 44.88
CA ASN A 34 -46.58 19.11 46.14
C ASN A 34 -45.19 18.46 46.07
N ASP A 35 -44.38 18.79 45.06
CA ASP A 35 -42.96 18.41 45.02
C ASP A 35 -42.05 19.66 45.00
N PRO A 36 -41.41 20.04 46.12
CA PRO A 36 -40.40 21.07 46.13
C PRO A 36 -39.07 20.45 45.70
N ASN A 37 -38.76 20.60 44.41
CA ASN A 37 -37.49 20.30 43.72
C ASN A 37 -37.40 18.91 43.06
N PRO A 38 -37.78 18.75 41.77
CA PRO A 38 -37.37 17.60 40.99
C PRO A 38 -35.88 17.80 40.67
N GLY A 39 -35.01 17.20 41.49
CA GLY A 39 -33.61 17.05 41.14
C GLY A 39 -33.51 16.43 39.75
N PHE A 40 -32.66 16.99 38.90
CA PHE A 40 -32.34 16.41 37.60
C PHE A 40 -32.04 14.91 37.78
N PRO A 41 -32.65 14.00 37.01
CA PRO A 41 -32.21 12.62 37.00
C PRO A 41 -30.72 12.62 36.65
N PRO A 42 -29.89 11.78 37.32
CA PRO A 42 -28.50 11.63 36.91
C PRO A 42 -28.46 11.29 35.41
N PRO A 43 -27.49 11.81 34.64
CA PRO A 43 -27.34 11.45 33.24
C PRO A 43 -27.33 9.93 33.14
N ASP A 44 -28.13 9.39 32.21
CA ASP A 44 -28.10 7.97 31.88
C ASP A 44 -26.64 7.55 31.70
N ASP A 45 -26.19 6.58 32.50
CA ASP A 45 -24.86 6.00 32.41
C ASP A 45 -24.66 5.54 30.96
N PRO A 46 -23.76 6.18 30.18
CA PRO A 46 -23.47 5.70 28.85
C PRO A 46 -22.76 4.37 29.06
N GLY A 47 -23.54 3.29 28.93
CA GLY A 47 -23.04 1.92 29.02
C GLY A 47 -21.74 1.75 28.23
N PRO A 48 -20.91 0.76 28.58
CA PRO A 48 -19.51 0.69 28.18
C PRO A 48 -19.39 1.00 26.70
N THR A 49 -18.78 2.15 26.40
CA THR A 49 -18.49 2.56 25.04
C THR A 49 -17.66 1.45 24.44
N VAL A 50 -18.26 0.69 23.50
CA VAL A 50 -17.49 -0.26 22.71
C VAL A 50 -16.44 0.56 21.98
N SER A 51 -15.19 0.41 22.43
CA SER A 51 -14.06 1.07 21.81
C SER A 51 -14.10 0.77 20.32
N PRO A 52 -14.07 1.78 19.43
CA PRO A 52 -14.18 1.52 18.01
C PRO A 52 -13.08 0.54 17.58
N CYS A 53 -13.47 -0.55 16.94
CA CYS A 53 -12.52 -1.52 16.37
C CYS A 53 -11.71 -0.79 15.31
N TYR A 54 -10.50 -0.36 15.67
CA TYR A 54 -9.61 0.34 14.77
C TYR A 54 -9.07 -0.64 13.73
N VAL A 55 -9.26 -0.33 12.45
CA VAL A 55 -8.63 -1.09 11.37
C VAL A 55 -7.15 -0.69 11.36
N VAL A 56 -6.30 -1.60 11.82
CA VAL A 56 -4.85 -1.40 11.91
C VAL A 56 -4.20 -2.21 10.81
N ASN A 57 -3.89 -1.55 9.68
CA ASN A 57 -3.04 -2.14 8.66
C ASN A 57 -1.59 -2.08 9.16
N THR A 58 -0.87 -3.19 9.06
CA THR A 58 0.52 -3.28 9.50
C THR A 58 1.45 -3.51 8.31
N ILE A 59 2.53 -2.72 8.23
CA ILE A 59 3.67 -3.03 7.36
C ILE A 59 4.86 -3.42 8.24
N THR A 60 5.37 -4.62 8.03
CA THR A 60 6.49 -5.19 8.78
C THR A 60 7.67 -5.45 7.84
N ASN A 61 8.85 -4.96 8.20
CA ASN A 61 10.08 -5.17 7.45
C ASN A 61 11.03 -6.12 8.20
N ASN A 62 11.00 -7.40 7.80
CA ASN A 62 11.85 -8.48 8.32
C ASN A 62 13.03 -8.83 7.40
N VAL A 63 13.33 -7.97 6.41
CA VAL A 63 14.48 -8.12 5.51
C VAL A 63 15.79 -8.05 6.32
N GLN A 64 16.71 -8.97 6.06
CA GLN A 64 17.98 -9.11 6.79
C GLN A 64 19.15 -8.42 6.08
N ASN A 65 19.17 -8.42 4.75
CA ASN A 65 20.14 -7.70 3.94
C ASN A 65 20.01 -6.20 4.24
N PRO A 66 21.06 -5.53 4.73
CA PRO A 66 20.97 -4.14 5.15
C PRO A 66 20.51 -3.19 4.03
N CYS A 67 20.95 -3.44 2.80
CA CYS A 67 20.58 -2.59 1.69
C CYS A 67 19.13 -2.77 1.29
N LEU A 68 18.66 -4.02 1.14
CA LEU A 68 17.25 -4.30 0.84
C LEU A 68 16.34 -3.81 1.98
N LYS A 69 16.77 -3.96 3.24
CA LYS A 69 16.03 -3.47 4.40
C LYS A 69 15.83 -1.96 4.31
N ASN A 70 16.90 -1.21 4.04
CA ASN A 70 16.84 0.23 3.84
C ASN A 70 15.96 0.61 2.64
N MET A 71 15.94 -0.20 1.58
CA MET A 71 15.08 0.04 0.43
C MET A 71 13.59 -0.17 0.76
N VAL A 72 13.24 -1.21 1.51
CA VAL A 72 11.86 -1.40 2.00
C VAL A 72 11.46 -0.24 2.92
N ASP A 73 12.34 0.17 3.85
CA ASP A 73 12.07 1.31 4.73
C ASP A 73 11.96 2.63 3.91
N SER A 74 12.78 2.84 2.89
CA SER A 74 12.68 4.07 2.09
C SER A 74 11.44 4.09 1.18
N THR A 75 11.09 2.94 0.60
CA THR A 75 9.99 2.81 -0.37
C THR A 75 8.63 2.79 0.31
N MET A 76 8.50 1.99 1.38
CA MET A 76 7.24 1.80 2.10
C MET A 76 7.12 2.75 3.29
N VAL A 77 8.14 2.82 4.16
CA VAL A 77 8.06 3.57 5.43
C VAL A 77 8.16 5.09 5.22
N SER A 78 9.14 5.55 4.45
CA SER A 78 9.31 6.99 4.16
C SER A 78 8.33 7.51 3.11
N GLY A 79 7.83 6.63 2.23
CA GLY A 79 6.75 6.94 1.30
C GLY A 79 5.42 7.23 2.01
N ILE A 80 5.16 6.53 3.12
CA ILE A 80 3.96 6.69 3.97
C ILE A 80 4.09 7.89 4.91
N SER A 81 5.14 7.94 5.72
CA SER A 81 5.25 8.90 6.82
C SER A 81 5.44 10.35 6.35
N ASN A 82 5.99 10.56 5.14
CA ASN A 82 6.26 11.90 4.60
C ASN A 82 5.24 12.37 3.55
N GLN A 83 4.16 11.61 3.29
CA GLN A 83 3.18 11.89 2.22
C GLN A 83 3.81 11.99 0.81
N ILE A 84 5.01 11.46 0.66
CA ILE A 84 5.84 11.55 -0.55
C ILE A 84 5.27 10.65 -1.65
N ASN A 85 4.50 9.61 -1.30
CA ASN A 85 4.08 8.59 -2.24
C ASN A 85 2.54 8.48 -2.29
N SER A 86 1.92 9.18 -3.25
CA SER A 86 0.46 9.13 -3.47
C SER A 86 -0.01 7.70 -3.79
N LEU A 87 0.81 6.87 -4.45
CA LEU A 87 0.54 5.45 -4.62
C LEU A 87 0.32 4.78 -3.27
N ILE A 88 1.26 4.92 -2.34
CA ILE A 88 1.20 4.16 -1.09
C ILE A 88 0.09 4.69 -0.17
N LYS A 89 -0.22 5.98 -0.21
CA LYS A 89 -1.40 6.54 0.50
C LYS A 89 -2.72 6.05 -0.11
N ASP A 90 -2.86 6.13 -1.43
CA ASP A 90 -4.09 5.75 -2.14
C ASP A 90 -4.35 4.24 -2.08
N VAL A 91 -3.29 3.44 -1.97
CA VAL A 91 -3.32 1.97 -2.03
C VAL A 91 -3.29 1.34 -0.62
N PHE A 92 -2.52 1.87 0.33
CA PHE A 92 -2.36 1.25 1.67
C PHE A 92 -2.84 2.12 2.83
N GLY A 93 -3.12 3.40 2.59
CA GLY A 93 -3.81 4.28 3.54
C GLY A 93 -5.34 4.27 3.41
N GLY A 94 -5.86 3.42 2.52
CA GLY A 94 -7.29 3.22 2.28
C GLY A 94 -7.98 2.38 3.37
N THR A 95 -9.17 1.89 3.04
CA THR A 95 -10.00 1.07 3.96
C THR A 95 -9.74 -0.42 3.84
N GLU A 96 -8.92 -0.82 2.89
CA GLU A 96 -8.55 -2.20 2.62
C GLU A 96 -7.86 -2.79 3.86
N LYS A 97 -8.32 -3.96 4.29
CA LYS A 97 -7.82 -4.67 5.46
C LYS A 97 -6.62 -5.55 5.06
N LEU A 98 -5.41 -5.00 5.14
CA LEU A 98 -4.20 -5.62 4.59
C LEU A 98 -3.00 -5.41 5.51
N ASN A 99 -2.33 -6.51 5.84
CA ASN A 99 -1.04 -6.53 6.50
C ASN A 99 0.03 -7.02 5.52
N LEU A 100 1.15 -6.30 5.43
CA LEU A 100 2.30 -6.65 4.60
C LEU A 100 3.49 -7.06 5.46
N THR A 101 4.16 -8.14 5.09
CA THR A 101 5.45 -8.53 5.67
C THR A 101 6.49 -8.72 4.59
N PHE A 102 7.57 -7.94 4.62
CA PHE A 102 8.70 -8.08 3.70
C PHE A 102 9.78 -9.00 4.29
N VAL A 103 10.28 -9.92 3.47
CA VAL A 103 11.39 -10.85 3.80
C VAL A 103 12.33 -10.99 2.60
N ASP A 104 13.59 -11.34 2.85
CA ASP A 104 14.59 -11.58 1.80
C ASP A 104 15.34 -12.91 1.95
N ASN A 105 15.14 -13.64 3.04
CA ASN A 105 15.90 -14.86 3.31
C ASN A 105 15.32 -16.12 2.63
N VAL A 106 14.77 -15.95 1.43
CA VAL A 106 14.17 -17.01 0.62
C VAL A 106 14.92 -17.07 -0.71
N THR A 107 15.21 -18.28 -1.18
CA THR A 107 15.84 -18.48 -2.50
C THR A 107 14.73 -18.51 -3.54
N LEU A 108 14.56 -17.39 -4.25
CA LEU A 108 13.70 -17.32 -5.42
C LEU A 108 14.42 -17.90 -6.65
N ALA A 109 13.66 -18.32 -7.65
CA ALA A 109 14.25 -18.79 -8.91
C ALA A 109 15.05 -17.66 -9.57
N SER A 110 16.09 -18.02 -10.34
CA SER A 110 16.87 -16.99 -11.05
C SER A 110 16.00 -16.26 -12.06
N GLY A 111 16.16 -14.93 -12.12
CA GLY A 111 15.30 -14.06 -12.91
C GLY A 111 13.94 -13.76 -12.29
N VAL A 112 13.74 -14.12 -11.01
CA VAL A 112 12.59 -13.69 -10.19
C VAL A 112 13.10 -12.77 -9.10
N GLU A 113 12.92 -11.47 -9.28
CA GLU A 113 13.44 -10.46 -8.36
C GLU A 113 12.61 -10.31 -7.09
N GLY A 114 11.31 -10.58 -7.17
CA GLY A 114 10.36 -10.50 -6.07
C GLY A 114 9.20 -11.46 -6.26
N HIS A 115 8.51 -11.76 -5.17
CA HIS A 115 7.30 -12.57 -5.22
C HIS A 115 6.32 -12.18 -4.10
N THR A 116 5.04 -12.13 -4.45
CA THR A 116 3.95 -11.88 -3.51
C THR A 116 3.19 -13.18 -3.20
N GLU A 117 3.27 -13.62 -1.96
CA GLU A 117 2.58 -14.83 -1.48
C GLU A 117 1.12 -14.52 -1.14
N MET A 118 0.22 -14.85 -2.08
CA MET A 118 -1.22 -14.53 -1.98
C MET A 118 -1.99 -15.37 -0.92
N ASN A 119 -1.32 -16.33 -0.25
CA ASN A 119 -1.96 -17.31 0.64
C ASN A 119 -1.79 -17.06 2.16
N GLY A 120 -1.55 -15.82 2.60
CA GLY A 120 -1.22 -15.59 4.01
C GLY A 120 -2.41 -15.59 5.00
N GLY A 121 -3.64 -15.76 4.51
CA GLY A 121 -4.85 -15.90 5.34
C GLY A 121 -5.26 -14.60 6.06
N PHE A 122 -6.37 -14.66 6.80
CA PHE A 122 -6.90 -13.51 7.53
C PHE A 122 -6.51 -13.55 9.01
N ASP A 123 -6.18 -12.40 9.59
CA ASP A 123 -6.04 -12.26 11.04
C ASP A 123 -7.40 -12.17 11.75
N ASP A 124 -7.39 -12.12 13.08
CA ASP A 124 -8.59 -12.03 13.92
C ASP A 124 -9.40 -10.74 13.71
N PHE A 125 -8.82 -9.72 13.06
CA PHE A 125 -9.47 -8.45 12.71
C PHE A 125 -10.00 -8.44 11.27
N GLY A 126 -9.79 -9.53 10.54
CA GLY A 126 -10.16 -9.71 9.14
C GLY A 126 -9.22 -9.02 8.16
N ASN A 127 -7.98 -8.72 8.56
CA ASN A 127 -6.94 -8.25 7.64
C ASN A 127 -6.31 -9.43 6.93
N LEU A 128 -6.24 -9.34 5.60
CA LEU A 128 -5.47 -10.26 4.79
C LEU A 128 -3.99 -10.06 5.10
N ASN A 129 -3.29 -11.11 5.49
CA ASN A 129 -1.83 -11.07 5.69
C ASN A 129 -1.16 -11.52 4.40
N ILE A 130 -0.25 -10.73 3.87
CA ILE A 130 0.52 -11.07 2.67
C ILE A 130 2.00 -10.92 2.96
N GLN A 131 2.76 -11.93 2.55
CA GLN A 131 4.21 -11.89 2.58
C GLN A 131 4.75 -11.50 1.21
N ILE A 132 5.66 -10.54 1.19
CA ILE A 132 6.42 -10.13 0.01
C ILE A 132 7.86 -10.61 0.20
N GLN A 133 8.30 -11.43 -0.74
CA GLN A 133 9.62 -12.03 -0.79
C GLN A 133 10.50 -11.25 -1.77
N LEU A 134 11.70 -10.90 -1.35
CA LEU A 134 12.70 -10.20 -2.16
C LEU A 134 13.90 -11.12 -2.42
N ASN A 135 14.37 -11.18 -3.67
CA ASN A 135 15.50 -12.05 -4.01
C ASN A 135 16.82 -11.50 -3.44
N LYS A 136 17.31 -12.11 -2.35
CA LYS A 136 18.58 -11.70 -1.72
C LYS A 136 19.83 -11.99 -2.55
N ASP A 137 19.75 -12.88 -3.54
CA ASP A 137 20.91 -13.31 -4.30
C ASP A 137 21.14 -12.39 -5.52
N GLU A 138 20.07 -11.82 -6.08
CA GLU A 138 20.13 -10.95 -7.27
C GLU A 138 19.99 -9.46 -6.93
N LEU A 139 18.97 -9.08 -6.14
CA LEU A 139 18.64 -7.66 -5.92
C LEU A 139 19.77 -6.82 -5.32
N PRO A 140 20.64 -7.32 -4.40
CA PRO A 140 21.74 -6.50 -3.90
C PRO A 140 22.71 -6.02 -4.98
N GLY A 141 22.79 -6.68 -6.13
CA GLY A 141 23.59 -6.22 -7.28
C GLY A 141 22.96 -5.05 -8.05
N TYR A 142 21.67 -4.79 -7.82
CA TYR A 142 20.89 -3.86 -8.64
C TYR A 142 20.90 -2.44 -8.11
N SER A 143 20.42 -1.51 -8.93
CA SER A 143 20.24 -0.13 -8.49
C SER A 143 19.08 0.00 -7.50
N GLN A 144 19.19 0.96 -6.60
CA GLN A 144 18.13 1.35 -5.67
C GLN A 144 16.83 1.72 -6.39
N GLN A 145 16.92 2.34 -7.58
CA GLN A 145 15.76 2.65 -8.43
C GLN A 145 15.00 1.39 -8.85
N TYR A 146 15.74 0.38 -9.33
CA TYR A 146 15.16 -0.90 -9.75
C TYR A 146 14.58 -1.68 -8.56
N ILE A 147 15.27 -1.70 -7.43
CA ILE A 147 14.79 -2.38 -6.23
C ILE A 147 13.50 -1.73 -5.72
N ALA A 148 13.41 -0.39 -5.75
CA ALA A 148 12.19 0.32 -5.39
C ALA A 148 11.01 -0.07 -6.30
N THR A 149 11.24 -0.26 -7.61
CA THR A 149 10.17 -0.71 -8.52
C THR A 149 9.69 -2.11 -8.21
N VAL A 150 10.61 -3.04 -7.88
CA VAL A 150 10.23 -4.41 -7.47
C VAL A 150 9.37 -4.36 -6.20
N ILE A 151 9.80 -3.61 -5.18
CA ILE A 151 9.04 -3.47 -3.92
C ILE A 151 7.63 -2.91 -4.19
N MET A 152 7.50 -1.88 -5.04
CA MET A 152 6.20 -1.31 -5.38
C MET A 152 5.32 -2.26 -6.20
N HIS A 153 5.92 -3.02 -7.12
CA HIS A 153 5.21 -3.99 -7.96
C HIS A 153 4.60 -5.12 -7.12
N GLU A 154 5.41 -5.73 -6.25
CA GLU A 154 4.92 -6.78 -5.35
C GLU A 154 3.88 -6.26 -4.36
N ALA A 155 4.07 -5.05 -3.83
CA ALA A 155 3.06 -4.45 -2.96
C ALA A 155 1.72 -4.25 -3.71
N LEU A 156 1.74 -3.90 -4.99
CA LEU A 156 0.53 -3.76 -5.79
C LEU A 156 -0.21 -5.07 -6.02
N HIS A 157 0.50 -6.18 -6.20
CA HIS A 157 -0.13 -7.51 -6.18
C HIS A 157 -0.88 -7.75 -4.87
N ALA A 158 -0.25 -7.46 -3.73
CA ALA A 158 -0.87 -7.63 -2.43
C ALA A 158 -2.14 -6.80 -2.25
N TYR A 159 -2.12 -5.56 -2.75
CA TYR A 159 -3.29 -4.69 -2.72
C TYR A 159 -4.44 -5.17 -3.62
N LEU A 160 -4.13 -5.59 -4.84
CA LEU A 160 -5.14 -6.07 -5.79
C LEU A 160 -5.77 -7.37 -5.31
N GLU A 161 -5.00 -8.22 -4.63
CA GLU A 161 -5.50 -9.40 -3.94
C GLU A 161 -6.49 -9.02 -2.82
N ALA A 162 -6.14 -8.04 -1.97
CA ALA A 162 -7.04 -7.55 -0.93
C ALA A 162 -8.35 -6.95 -1.49
N LYS A 163 -8.33 -6.50 -2.75
CA LYS A 163 -9.52 -6.03 -3.49
C LYS A 163 -10.30 -7.14 -4.20
N GLY A 164 -9.83 -8.38 -4.16
CA GLY A 164 -10.44 -9.52 -4.85
C GLY A 164 -10.27 -9.48 -6.37
N VAL A 165 -9.23 -8.83 -6.88
CA VAL A 165 -8.91 -8.84 -8.31
C VAL A 165 -8.26 -10.18 -8.67
N ASP A 166 -8.85 -10.89 -9.64
CA ASP A 166 -8.30 -12.17 -10.15
C ASP A 166 -6.81 -12.01 -10.54
N PRO A 167 -5.91 -12.88 -10.02
CA PRO A 167 -4.48 -12.86 -10.34
C PRO A 167 -4.15 -12.73 -11.83
N LYS A 168 -4.97 -13.30 -12.72
CA LYS A 168 -4.77 -13.23 -14.18
C LYS A 168 -4.90 -11.82 -14.74
N ASN A 169 -5.63 -10.95 -14.05
CA ASN A 169 -5.88 -9.58 -14.48
C ASN A 169 -4.96 -8.57 -13.78
N GLN A 170 -4.27 -8.97 -12.71
CA GLN A 170 -3.52 -8.04 -11.86
C GLN A 170 -2.44 -7.27 -12.65
N HIS A 171 -1.64 -7.94 -13.49
CA HIS A 171 -0.66 -7.23 -14.33
C HIS A 171 -1.31 -6.22 -15.28
N GLU A 172 -2.48 -6.54 -15.84
CA GLU A 172 -3.23 -5.63 -16.72
C GLU A 172 -3.75 -4.41 -15.93
N ASN A 173 -4.22 -4.62 -14.69
CA ASN A 173 -4.59 -3.53 -13.79
C ASN A 173 -3.39 -2.67 -13.41
N ILE A 174 -2.23 -3.28 -13.13
CA ILE A 174 -1.00 -2.54 -12.77
C ILE A 174 -0.58 -1.63 -13.93
N ILE A 175 -0.54 -2.13 -15.16
CA ILE A 175 -0.11 -1.33 -16.31
C ILE A 175 -1.06 -0.17 -16.62
N ILE A 176 -2.37 -0.37 -16.48
CA ILE A 176 -3.38 0.66 -16.77
C ILE A 176 -3.45 1.72 -15.66
N ASP A 177 -3.54 1.29 -14.41
CA ASP A 177 -3.95 2.17 -13.31
C ASP A 177 -2.76 2.69 -12.48
N TYR A 178 -1.62 2.00 -12.48
CA TYR A 178 -0.58 2.20 -11.47
C TYR A 178 0.81 2.57 -12.01
N VAL A 179 1.16 2.28 -13.26
CA VAL A 179 2.48 2.61 -13.84
C VAL A 179 2.82 4.10 -13.73
N ASN A 180 1.87 5.00 -14.02
CA ASN A 180 2.10 6.44 -13.90
C ASN A 180 2.30 6.87 -12.43
N LYS A 181 1.62 6.20 -11.49
CA LYS A 181 1.78 6.46 -10.06
C LYS A 181 3.15 5.98 -9.58
N MET A 182 3.55 4.75 -9.91
CA MET A 182 4.88 4.22 -9.63
C MET A 182 5.98 5.14 -10.18
N SER A 183 5.85 5.59 -11.43
CA SER A 183 6.79 6.50 -12.07
C SER A 183 6.91 7.82 -11.31
N ALA A 184 5.78 8.42 -10.90
CA ALA A 184 5.78 9.63 -10.09
C ALA A 184 6.48 9.40 -8.75
N SER A 185 6.20 8.29 -8.07
CA SER A 185 6.82 7.93 -6.79
C SER A 185 8.33 7.76 -6.90
N LEU A 186 8.81 7.05 -7.93
CA LEU A 186 10.24 6.91 -8.21
C LEU A 186 10.92 8.27 -8.38
N LYS A 187 10.29 9.20 -9.10
CA LYS A 187 10.88 10.53 -9.31
C LYS A 187 10.99 11.33 -8.01
N ILE A 188 10.04 11.17 -7.10
CA ILE A 188 10.11 11.85 -5.81
C ILE A 188 11.22 11.23 -4.95
N MET A 189 11.34 9.89 -4.95
CA MET A 189 12.42 9.18 -4.25
C MET A 189 13.80 9.45 -4.86
N PHE A 190 13.86 9.64 -6.17
CA PHE A 190 15.09 9.82 -6.94
C PHE A 190 14.95 11.04 -7.86
N PRO A 191 15.14 12.27 -7.35
CA PRO A 191 14.90 13.50 -8.12
C PRO A 191 15.72 13.63 -9.42
N GLY A 192 16.87 12.93 -9.50
CA GLY A 192 17.70 12.87 -10.71
C GLY A 192 17.22 11.87 -11.77
N LEU A 193 16.19 11.06 -11.50
CA LEU A 193 15.65 10.09 -12.44
C LEU A 193 14.78 10.80 -13.50
N THR A 194 15.06 10.52 -14.77
CA THR A 194 14.25 11.09 -15.85
C THR A 194 12.82 10.52 -15.81
N LEU A 195 11.85 11.26 -16.33
CA LEU A 195 10.47 10.73 -16.41
C LEU A 195 10.40 9.50 -17.32
N SER A 196 11.22 9.46 -18.37
CA SER A 196 11.27 8.32 -19.28
C SER A 196 11.77 7.07 -18.57
N ASP A 197 12.91 7.17 -17.87
CA ASP A 197 13.48 6.04 -17.14
C ASP A 197 12.54 5.59 -16.02
N ALA A 198 11.92 6.54 -15.30
CA ALA A 198 10.96 6.20 -14.26
C ALA A 198 9.75 5.42 -14.81
N LYS A 199 9.25 5.77 -16.00
CA LYS A 199 8.16 5.03 -16.66
C LYS A 199 8.63 3.66 -17.13
N ASN A 200 9.78 3.58 -17.80
CA ASN A 200 10.36 2.31 -18.25
C ASN A 200 10.59 1.35 -17.09
N LEU A 201 11.16 1.83 -15.98
CA LEU A 201 11.35 1.04 -14.76
C LEU A 201 10.03 0.51 -14.19
N SER A 202 8.99 1.34 -14.20
CA SER A 202 7.67 0.96 -13.68
C SER A 202 6.94 -0.07 -14.56
N LEU A 203 7.42 -0.32 -15.77
CA LEU A 203 6.87 -1.33 -16.69
C LEU A 203 7.52 -2.71 -16.51
N GLY A 204 8.54 -2.84 -15.64
CA GLY A 204 9.17 -4.13 -15.36
C GLY A 204 8.16 -5.20 -14.94
N GLY A 205 8.27 -6.40 -15.52
CA GLY A 205 7.35 -7.52 -15.28
C GLY A 205 6.00 -7.44 -16.00
N LEU A 206 5.71 -6.35 -16.73
CA LEU A 206 4.41 -6.12 -17.40
C LEU A 206 4.47 -6.29 -18.93
N ASP A 207 5.61 -6.72 -19.47
CA ASP A 207 5.89 -6.78 -20.91
C ASP A 207 5.08 -7.85 -21.67
N GLN A 208 4.49 -8.79 -20.94
CA GLN A 208 3.59 -9.81 -21.49
C GLN A 208 2.10 -9.44 -21.43
N THR A 209 1.76 -8.27 -20.88
CA THR A 209 0.36 -7.81 -20.79
C THR A 209 -0.20 -7.42 -22.17
N THR A 210 -1.52 -7.48 -22.32
CA THR A 210 -2.17 -7.08 -23.59
C THR A 210 -1.95 -5.59 -23.83
N THR A 211 -2.14 -4.76 -22.80
CA THR A 211 -1.86 -3.32 -22.88
C THR A 211 -0.41 -3.03 -23.25
N PHE A 212 0.56 -3.79 -22.73
CA PHE A 212 1.95 -3.56 -23.13
C PHE A 212 2.14 -3.82 -24.63
N LEU A 213 1.75 -5.00 -25.10
CA LEU A 213 1.99 -5.45 -26.47
C LEU A 213 1.26 -4.60 -27.52
N TYR A 214 0.02 -4.19 -27.24
CA TYR A 214 -0.82 -3.51 -28.24
C TYR A 214 -0.90 -2.00 -28.10
N THR A 215 -0.59 -1.45 -26.92
CA THR A 215 -0.68 0.00 -26.66
C THR A 215 0.71 0.57 -26.40
N VAL A 216 1.40 0.10 -25.37
CA VAL A 216 2.65 0.74 -24.92
C VAL A 216 3.80 0.53 -25.92
N ALA A 217 4.04 -0.71 -26.33
CA ALA A 217 5.10 -1.05 -27.29
C ALA A 217 4.87 -0.40 -28.67
N ARG A 218 3.60 -0.16 -29.03
CA ARG A 218 3.22 0.41 -30.33
C ARG A 218 3.15 1.94 -30.33
N ASP A 219 2.92 2.59 -29.18
CA ASP A 219 2.83 4.05 -29.08
C ASP A 219 4.21 4.74 -28.97
N MET A 220 5.33 4.01 -28.76
CA MET A 220 6.74 4.50 -28.76
C MET A 220 7.03 5.85 -28.04
N LYS A 221 6.13 6.38 -27.22
CA LYS A 221 6.32 7.61 -26.42
C LYS A 221 7.07 7.37 -25.11
N LEU A 222 7.55 6.15 -24.87
CA LEU A 222 8.65 5.91 -23.96
C LEU A 222 9.92 6.34 -24.69
N SER A 223 10.50 7.47 -24.32
CA SER A 223 11.77 7.92 -24.91
C SER A 223 12.92 7.01 -24.45
N GLY A 224 13.18 5.93 -25.19
CA GLY A 224 14.23 4.95 -24.89
C GLY A 224 13.77 3.50 -25.12
N ASP A 225 14.72 2.57 -25.17
CA ASP A 225 14.43 1.13 -25.24
C ASP A 225 14.15 0.61 -23.82
N PHE A 226 12.91 0.16 -23.58
CA PHE A 226 12.47 -0.42 -22.30
C PHE A 226 13.44 -1.48 -21.80
N ALA A 227 13.83 -2.44 -22.63
CA ALA A 227 14.73 -3.53 -22.23
C ALA A 227 16.13 -3.00 -21.91
N ALA A 228 16.60 -1.99 -22.63
CA ALA A 228 17.86 -1.33 -22.35
C ALA A 228 17.82 -0.57 -21.00
N THR A 229 16.74 0.16 -20.70
CA THR A 229 16.56 0.81 -19.40
C THR A 229 16.53 -0.23 -18.27
N GLN A 230 15.74 -1.30 -18.40
CA GLN A 230 15.68 -2.38 -17.41
C GLN A 230 17.07 -2.96 -17.14
N SER A 231 17.82 -3.28 -18.20
CA SER A 231 19.17 -3.83 -18.10
C SER A 231 20.17 -2.85 -17.49
N ALA A 232 20.08 -1.56 -17.83
CA ALA A 232 21.00 -0.54 -17.35
C ALA A 232 20.89 -0.31 -15.83
N TYR A 233 19.69 -0.42 -15.27
CA TYR A 233 19.42 -0.22 -13.84
C TYR A 233 19.45 -1.52 -13.02
N SER A 234 19.23 -2.69 -13.61
CA SER A 234 19.44 -3.99 -12.95
C SER A 234 20.94 -4.32 -12.89
N ILE A 235 21.56 -4.71 -14.00
CA ILE A 235 22.95 -5.18 -14.04
C ILE A 235 23.96 -4.18 -14.63
N GLY A 236 23.47 -3.09 -15.23
CA GLY A 236 24.30 -2.12 -15.95
C GLY A 236 25.00 -1.08 -15.05
N SER A 237 25.21 0.13 -15.58
CA SER A 237 25.95 1.22 -14.90
C SER A 237 25.06 2.34 -14.36
N LEU A 238 23.76 2.33 -14.64
CA LEU A 238 22.85 3.40 -14.22
C LEU A 238 22.32 3.18 -12.79
N GLY A 239 21.91 4.28 -12.17
CA GLY A 239 21.38 4.28 -10.82
C GLY A 239 22.43 4.09 -9.72
N LYS A 240 22.00 4.28 -8.48
CA LYS A 240 22.86 4.08 -7.31
C LYS A 240 22.79 2.61 -6.92
N ARG A 241 23.92 1.91 -6.87
CA ARG A 241 23.96 0.48 -6.50
C ARG A 241 23.52 0.28 -5.05
N CYS A 242 22.78 -0.80 -4.81
CA CYS A 242 22.55 -1.28 -3.46
C CYS A 242 23.87 -1.80 -2.88
N LYS A 243 24.30 -1.25 -1.74
CA LYS A 243 25.51 -1.68 -1.02
C LYS A 243 25.23 -1.68 0.46
#